data_AF-A0A427NZH3-F1
#
_entry.id   AF-A0A427NZH3-F1
#
_cell.length_a   1.000
_cell.length_b   1.000
_cell.length_c   1.000
_cell.angle_alpha   90.00
_cell.angle_beta   90.00
_cell.angle_gamma   90.00
#
_symmetry.space_group_name_H-M   'P 1'
#
loop_
_entity.id
_entity.type
_entity.pdbx_description
1 polymer ?
#
loop_
_entity_poly.entity_id
_entity_poly.type
_entity_poly.pdbx_seq_one_letter_code
_entity_poly.pdbx_strand_id
1 'polypeptide(L)'
;MTTFNVMVPVASVLALPFLPMLHELIRRSDVAALPIGDGPFVDQALLAARWHDALRAHVAGTPPADASAVPPWQTLGLAVQHADAIHVARDAHRDDVLYADRTITLDEGAQAAYAFADEHIDIHAGATIGTLAHAPLIDVDDAVLRGVVVGDTVRLRGAGGFACLYGEPLVFGAAPGPRPADAPAAPRRAISLTRHFASLPHRFVHGRYLLPCDVRLPAHTVVQGNLIVEGALVLGEGCVLRGSVKAHRVELERHALLHGAVFARDDVLLAHASCIDGVVSAGGLLRLTGARIGVAGHPVSACARDVSIINHACVHGDLVAWRSGWFHTSR
;
A
#
# COMPACT_ATOMS: atom_id res chain seq x y z
N MET A 1 -1.83 57.11 -35.35
CA MET A 1 -0.78 56.07 -35.29
C MET A 1 -0.21 55.88 -33.88
N THR A 2 -1.00 56.07 -32.82
CA THR A 2 -0.51 56.02 -31.42
C THR A 2 -1.23 54.99 -30.55
N THR A 3 -2.41 54.52 -30.94
CA THR A 3 -3.18 53.49 -30.20
C THR A 3 -2.67 52.06 -30.39
N PHE A 4 -2.03 51.77 -31.53
CA PHE A 4 -1.53 50.41 -31.82
C PHE A 4 -0.28 50.04 -31.00
N ASN A 5 0.56 51.03 -30.64
CA ASN A 5 1.80 50.80 -29.88
C ASN A 5 1.59 50.57 -28.38
N VAL A 6 0.41 50.88 -27.83
CA VAL A 6 0.12 50.69 -26.39
C VAL A 6 -0.64 49.38 -26.13
N MET A 7 -1.40 48.86 -27.11
CA MET A 7 -2.14 47.60 -26.93
C MET A 7 -1.24 46.36 -26.88
N VAL A 8 -0.16 46.33 -27.67
CA VAL A 8 0.77 45.19 -27.72
C VAL A 8 1.50 44.92 -26.39
N PRO A 9 2.04 45.94 -25.67
CA PRO A 9 2.67 45.70 -24.38
C PRO A 9 1.65 45.29 -23.31
N VAL A 10 0.43 45.85 -23.32
CA VAL A 10 -0.62 45.48 -22.35
C VAL A 10 -1.10 44.05 -22.56
N ALA A 11 -1.31 43.61 -23.79
CA ALA A 11 -1.67 42.23 -24.11
C ALA A 11 -0.55 41.25 -23.70
N SER A 12 0.72 41.63 -23.89
CA SER A 12 1.88 40.82 -23.46
C SER A 12 1.95 40.67 -21.93
N VAL A 13 1.68 41.74 -21.17
CA VAL A 13 1.64 41.71 -19.70
C VAL A 13 0.44 40.89 -19.19
N LEU A 14 -0.71 40.94 -19.87
CA LEU A 14 -1.88 40.14 -19.49
C LEU A 14 -1.72 38.65 -19.84
N ALA A 15 -0.92 38.31 -20.85
CA ALA A 15 -0.64 36.92 -21.24
C ALA A 15 0.46 36.25 -20.38
N LEU A 16 1.30 37.03 -19.71
CA LEU A 16 2.39 36.55 -18.85
C LEU A 16 1.99 35.51 -17.79
N PRO A 17 0.89 35.66 -17.03
CA PRO A 17 0.45 34.63 -16.08
C PRO A 17 -0.04 33.33 -16.74
N PHE A 18 -0.34 33.34 -18.05
CA PHE A 18 -0.76 32.17 -18.81
C PHE A 18 0.39 31.49 -19.59
N LEU A 19 1.58 32.08 -19.59
CA LEU A 19 2.78 31.46 -20.17
C LEU A 19 3.09 30.07 -19.60
N PRO A 20 2.94 29.79 -18.29
CA PRO A 20 3.13 28.44 -17.76
C PRO A 20 2.14 27.43 -18.36
N MET A 21 0.88 27.83 -18.54
CA MET A 21 -0.15 27.00 -19.18
C MET A 21 0.17 26.74 -20.65
N LEU A 22 0.62 27.76 -21.39
CA LEU A 22 1.02 27.63 -22.80
C LEU A 22 2.29 26.76 -22.93
N HIS A 23 3.22 26.89 -22.00
CA HIS A 23 4.43 26.08 -21.92
C HIS A 23 4.09 24.61 -21.67
N GLU A 24 3.17 24.32 -20.75
CA GLU A 24 2.68 22.97 -20.45
C GLU A 24 1.89 22.36 -21.62
N LEU A 25 1.19 23.20 -22.41
CA LEU A 25 0.48 22.75 -23.62
C LEU A 25 1.45 22.37 -24.76
N ILE A 26 2.59 23.07 -24.87
CA ILE A 26 3.60 22.87 -25.92
C ILE A 26 4.63 21.80 -25.51
N ARG A 27 5.00 21.75 -24.24
CA ARG A 27 5.83 20.72 -23.60
C ARG A 27 5.03 20.15 -22.44
N ARG A 28 4.28 19.07 -22.69
CA ARG A 28 3.66 18.29 -21.62
C ARG A 28 4.78 17.74 -20.72
N SER A 29 4.96 18.34 -19.55
CA SER A 29 6.03 18.01 -18.59
C SER A 29 5.71 16.74 -17.80
N ASP A 30 4.42 16.36 -17.76
CA ASP A 30 3.87 15.19 -17.03
C ASP A 30 4.28 13.81 -17.59
N VAL A 31 5.32 13.75 -18.42
CA VAL A 31 5.92 12.51 -18.94
C VAL A 31 7.04 12.00 -18.03
N ALA A 32 7.63 12.87 -17.20
CA ALA A 32 8.58 12.47 -16.17
C ALA A 32 7.84 12.10 -14.88
N ALA A 33 8.36 11.12 -14.16
CA ALA A 33 7.97 10.93 -12.76
C ALA A 33 8.15 12.27 -12.04
N LEU A 34 7.17 12.65 -11.21
CA LEU A 34 7.37 13.73 -10.23
C LEU A 34 8.71 13.44 -9.52
N PRO A 35 9.56 14.44 -9.26
CA PRO A 35 10.71 14.22 -8.40
C PRO A 35 10.15 13.62 -7.10
N ILE A 36 10.45 12.33 -6.87
CA ILE A 36 10.23 11.71 -5.58
C ILE A 36 11.07 12.57 -4.65
N GLY A 37 10.42 13.33 -3.77
CA GLY A 37 11.14 14.21 -2.87
C GLY A 37 12.22 13.40 -2.17
N ASP A 38 13.43 13.94 -2.06
CA ASP A 38 14.59 13.35 -1.37
C ASP A 38 14.38 13.20 0.15
N GLY A 39 13.13 13.13 0.61
CA GLY A 39 12.81 12.69 1.96
C GLY A 39 13.30 11.26 2.12
N PRO A 40 13.92 10.91 3.26
CA PRO A 40 14.44 9.57 3.46
C PRO A 40 13.31 8.58 3.23
N PHE A 41 13.51 7.66 2.29
CA PHE A 41 12.68 6.46 2.22
C PHE A 41 12.96 5.69 3.51
N VAL A 42 12.13 5.90 4.52
CA VAL A 42 12.28 5.21 5.80
C VAL A 42 11.67 3.83 5.62
N ASP A 43 12.55 2.85 5.40
CA ASP A 43 12.19 1.44 5.52
C ASP A 43 11.82 1.16 6.99
N GLN A 44 10.52 1.24 7.27
CA GLN A 44 9.98 1.07 8.63
C GLN A 44 10.21 -0.35 9.15
N ALA A 45 10.26 -1.35 8.26
CA ALA A 45 10.52 -2.72 8.66
C ALA A 45 11.97 -2.88 9.13
N LEU A 46 12.93 -2.35 8.35
CA LEU A 46 14.33 -2.31 8.74
C LEU A 46 14.54 -1.50 10.03
N LEU A 47 13.85 -0.36 10.16
CA LEU A 47 13.94 0.49 11.35
C LEU A 47 13.40 -0.23 12.60
N ALA A 48 12.25 -0.89 12.49
CA ALA A 48 11.66 -1.67 13.57
C ALA A 48 12.57 -2.81 14.01
N ALA A 49 13.19 -3.53 13.06
CA ALA A 49 14.15 -4.59 13.35
C ALA A 49 15.40 -4.04 14.09
N ARG A 50 15.96 -2.92 13.63
CA ARG A 50 17.10 -2.27 14.30
C ARG A 50 16.76 -1.81 15.72
N TRP A 51 15.58 -1.24 15.91
CA TRP A 51 15.10 -0.83 17.24
C TRP A 51 14.86 -2.03 18.15
N HIS A 52 14.37 -3.13 17.61
CA HIS A 52 14.22 -4.38 18.36
C HIS A 52 15.57 -4.95 18.81
N ASP A 53 16.56 -4.99 17.90
CA ASP A 53 17.93 -5.40 18.25
C ASP A 53 18.56 -4.49 19.30
N ALA A 54 18.27 -3.18 19.25
CA ALA A 54 18.72 -2.23 20.26
C ALA A 54 18.07 -2.49 21.64
N LEU A 55 16.81 -2.91 21.70
CA LEU A 55 16.16 -3.34 22.96
C LEU A 55 16.82 -4.59 23.53
N ARG A 56 17.06 -5.60 22.68
CA ARG A 56 17.74 -6.83 23.09
C ARG A 56 19.12 -6.54 23.66
N ALA A 57 19.89 -5.66 23.01
CA ALA A 57 21.19 -5.22 23.49
C ALA A 57 21.10 -4.44 24.81
N HIS A 58 20.14 -3.52 24.93
CA HIS A 58 19.91 -2.74 26.14
C HIS A 58 19.62 -3.62 27.36
N VAL A 59 18.73 -4.61 27.22
CA VAL A 59 18.39 -5.56 28.29
C VAL A 59 19.56 -6.47 28.63
N ALA A 60 20.33 -6.91 27.63
CA ALA A 60 21.53 -7.72 27.85
C ALA A 60 22.71 -6.92 28.45
N GLY A 61 22.60 -5.60 28.58
CA GLY A 61 23.68 -4.73 29.01
C GLY A 61 24.83 -4.63 28.00
N THR A 62 24.56 -4.92 26.72
CA THR A 62 25.55 -4.89 25.63
C THR A 62 25.34 -3.65 24.75
N PRO A 63 26.40 -3.15 24.08
CA PRO A 63 26.25 -2.08 23.13
C PRO A 63 25.43 -2.55 21.91
N PRO A 64 24.55 -1.71 21.34
CA PRO A 64 23.79 -2.06 20.16
C PRO A 64 24.72 -2.26 18.95
N ALA A 65 24.34 -3.18 18.05
CA ALA A 65 25.12 -3.50 16.86
C ALA A 65 25.19 -2.32 15.87
N ASP A 66 24.15 -1.47 15.82
CA ASP A 66 24.08 -0.29 14.96
C ASP A 66 23.74 0.95 15.78
N ALA A 67 24.72 1.86 15.91
CA ALA A 67 24.58 3.11 16.64
C ALA A 67 23.89 4.23 15.82
N SER A 68 23.59 4.00 14.54
CA SER A 68 23.06 5.04 13.65
C SER A 68 21.55 5.25 13.77
N ALA A 69 20.81 4.27 14.30
CA ALA A 69 19.36 4.34 14.49
C ALA A 69 19.03 4.56 15.98
N VAL A 70 19.14 5.81 16.45
CA VAL A 70 18.76 6.17 17.83
C VAL A 70 17.28 5.84 18.04
N PRO A 71 16.92 4.96 18.99
CA PRO A 71 15.53 4.64 19.25
C PRO A 71 14.76 5.85 19.81
N PRO A 72 13.47 6.00 19.47
CA PRO A 72 12.70 7.19 19.84
C PRO A 72 12.54 7.32 21.36
N TRP A 73 12.40 6.20 22.08
CA TRP A 73 12.25 6.21 23.53
C TRP A 73 13.45 6.76 24.28
N GLN A 74 14.67 6.68 23.74
CA GLN A 74 15.84 7.30 24.36
C GLN A 74 15.76 8.83 24.33
N THR A 75 15.23 9.38 23.22
CA THR A 75 15.06 10.82 23.06
C THR A 75 13.85 11.33 23.84
N LEU A 76 12.80 10.51 23.93
CA LEU A 76 11.56 10.81 24.65
C LEU A 76 11.65 10.54 26.16
N GLY A 77 12.71 9.86 26.63
CA GLY A 77 12.88 9.50 28.04
C GLY A 77 11.89 8.46 28.54
N LEU A 78 11.38 7.59 27.65
CA LEU A 78 10.44 6.53 28.03
C LEU A 78 11.20 5.37 28.71
N ALA A 79 10.59 4.75 29.71
CA ALA A 79 11.17 3.58 30.35
C ALA A 79 10.98 2.33 29.47
N VAL A 80 11.90 1.39 29.58
CA VAL A 80 11.77 0.06 28.96
C VAL A 80 11.29 -0.92 30.04
N GLN A 81 10.11 -1.49 29.83
CA GLN A 81 9.54 -2.55 30.65
C GLN A 81 9.89 -3.88 29.99
N HIS A 82 10.80 -4.63 30.63
CA HIS A 82 11.26 -5.93 30.15
C HIS A 82 10.75 -7.08 31.04
N ALA A 83 10.26 -8.14 30.40
CA ALA A 83 9.91 -9.41 31.05
C ALA A 83 9.92 -10.56 30.03
N ASP A 84 9.87 -11.80 30.48
CA ASP A 84 9.72 -12.97 29.60
C ASP A 84 8.39 -12.91 28.81
N ALA A 85 7.30 -12.57 29.51
CA ALA A 85 6.00 -12.29 28.93
C ALA A 85 5.37 -11.07 29.60
N ILE A 86 4.73 -10.22 28.80
CA ILE A 86 4.02 -9.03 29.26
C ILE A 86 2.54 -9.16 28.94
N HIS A 87 1.71 -8.95 29.96
CA HIS A 87 0.27 -8.92 29.81
C HIS A 87 -0.23 -7.53 30.22
N VAL A 88 -0.84 -6.83 29.26
CA VAL A 88 -1.47 -5.53 29.50
C VAL A 88 -2.96 -5.79 29.69
N ALA A 89 -3.39 -5.67 30.96
CA ALA A 89 -4.76 -5.92 31.37
C ALA A 89 -5.77 -5.02 30.65
N ARG A 90 -7.02 -5.45 30.65
CA ARG A 90 -8.17 -4.72 30.09
C ARG A 90 -8.16 -3.23 30.49
N ASP A 91 -8.41 -2.37 29.51
CA ASP A 91 -8.46 -0.90 29.64
C ASP A 91 -7.20 -0.25 30.23
N ALA A 92 -6.10 -0.99 30.41
CA ALA A 92 -4.86 -0.44 30.92
C ALA A 92 -4.10 0.31 29.83
N HIS A 93 -3.41 1.37 30.25
CA HIS A 93 -2.63 2.23 29.37
C HIS A 93 -1.14 2.10 29.67
N ARG A 94 -0.33 1.91 28.63
CA ARG A 94 1.13 1.79 28.69
C ARG A 94 1.77 2.74 27.68
N ASP A 95 2.30 3.84 28.17
CA ASP A 95 3.06 4.83 27.38
C ASP A 95 4.54 4.42 27.18
N ASP A 96 5.06 3.61 28.09
CA ASP A 96 6.42 3.09 28.06
C ASP A 96 6.64 2.07 26.95
N VAL A 97 7.89 1.71 26.72
CA VAL A 97 8.26 0.66 25.77
C VAL A 97 8.11 -0.70 26.42
N LEU A 98 7.23 -1.52 25.87
CA LEU A 98 7.08 -2.92 26.25
C LEU A 98 8.02 -3.77 25.41
N TYR A 99 8.89 -4.55 26.06
CA TYR A 99 9.75 -5.53 25.40
C TYR A 99 9.64 -6.89 26.10
N ALA A 100 9.25 -7.92 25.35
CA ALA A 100 9.13 -9.28 25.86
C ALA A 100 10.01 -10.28 25.11
N ASP A 101 10.65 -11.20 25.83
CA ASP A 101 11.46 -12.28 25.23
C ASP A 101 10.58 -13.31 24.50
N ARG A 102 9.28 -13.37 24.83
CA ARG A 102 8.31 -14.26 24.19
C ARG A 102 7.11 -13.50 23.67
N THR A 103 6.28 -13.03 24.59
CA THR A 103 4.89 -12.68 24.29
C THR A 103 4.51 -11.33 24.87
N ILE A 104 3.81 -10.53 24.07
CA ILE A 104 2.98 -9.45 24.57
C ILE A 104 1.51 -9.75 24.27
N THR A 105 0.67 -9.72 25.29
CA THR A 105 -0.79 -9.81 25.14
C THR A 105 -1.42 -8.49 25.56
N LEU A 106 -2.17 -7.88 24.65
CA LEU A 106 -3.00 -6.71 24.92
C LEU A 106 -4.46 -7.14 25.01
N ASP A 107 -5.02 -7.09 26.21
CA ASP A 107 -6.42 -7.42 26.47
C ASP A 107 -7.39 -6.38 25.89
N GLU A 108 -8.68 -6.66 26.03
CA GLU A 108 -9.74 -5.79 25.55
C GLU A 108 -9.55 -4.32 25.99
N GLY A 109 -9.59 -3.39 25.03
CA GLY A 109 -9.42 -1.95 25.31
C GLY A 109 -8.02 -1.52 25.79
N ALA A 110 -7.06 -2.44 25.93
CA ALA A 110 -5.71 -2.13 26.37
C ALA A 110 -4.97 -1.26 25.34
N GLN A 111 -4.07 -0.42 25.83
CA GLN A 111 -3.36 0.54 24.98
C GLN A 111 -1.86 0.46 25.24
N ALA A 112 -1.09 0.31 24.16
CA ALA A 112 0.37 0.36 24.19
C ALA A 112 0.88 1.33 23.14
N ALA A 113 1.81 2.20 23.51
CA ALA A 113 2.49 3.08 22.57
C ALA A 113 3.50 2.30 21.72
N TYR A 114 4.34 1.51 22.38
CA TYR A 114 5.41 0.70 21.78
C TYR A 114 5.37 -0.74 22.32
N ALA A 115 5.36 -1.73 21.42
CA ALA A 115 5.36 -3.14 21.78
C ALA A 115 6.34 -3.94 20.92
N PHE A 116 7.29 -4.62 21.57
CA PHE A 116 8.29 -5.45 20.91
C PHE A 116 8.31 -6.83 21.54
N ALA A 117 8.20 -7.89 20.73
CA ALA A 117 8.31 -9.25 21.23
C ALA A 117 9.20 -10.10 20.31
N ASP A 118 10.02 -10.96 20.92
CA ASP A 118 10.90 -11.87 20.18
C ASP A 118 10.16 -13.05 19.53
N GLU A 119 8.96 -13.42 20.01
CA GLU A 119 8.13 -14.47 19.38
C GLU A 119 6.81 -13.93 18.81
N HIS A 120 5.92 -13.40 19.66
CA HIS A 120 4.57 -13.03 19.21
C HIS A 120 3.91 -11.90 20.00
N ILE A 121 2.98 -11.19 19.34
CA ILE A 121 2.10 -10.19 19.95
C ILE A 121 0.65 -10.54 19.63
N ASP A 122 -0.18 -10.66 20.67
CA ASP A 122 -1.63 -10.82 20.57
C ASP A 122 -2.32 -9.51 20.94
N ILE A 123 -3.16 -9.01 20.04
CA ILE A 123 -3.91 -7.76 20.21
C ILE A 123 -5.40 -8.08 20.16
N HIS A 124 -6.08 -8.02 21.30
CA HIS A 124 -7.49 -8.38 21.41
C HIS A 124 -8.44 -7.20 21.15
N ALA A 125 -9.74 -7.50 21.17
CA ALA A 125 -10.81 -6.59 20.76
C ALA A 125 -10.72 -5.20 21.40
N GLY A 126 -10.78 -4.15 20.59
CA GLY A 126 -10.72 -2.76 21.06
C GLY A 126 -9.36 -2.30 21.59
N ALA A 127 -8.36 -3.18 21.67
CA ALA A 127 -7.00 -2.77 22.02
C ALA A 127 -6.41 -1.88 20.93
N THR A 128 -5.40 -1.08 21.30
CA THR A 128 -4.76 -0.15 20.37
C THR A 128 -3.25 -0.14 20.47
N ILE A 129 -2.60 -0.10 19.30
CA ILE A 129 -1.19 0.24 19.15
C ILE A 129 -1.08 1.69 18.68
N GLY A 130 -0.45 2.52 19.50
CA GLY A 130 -0.31 3.95 19.25
C GLY A 130 0.75 4.27 18.20
N THR A 131 1.96 3.73 18.37
CA THR A 131 3.13 4.16 17.60
C THR A 131 3.77 3.05 16.81
N LEU A 132 4.24 1.98 17.47
CA LEU A 132 4.90 0.88 16.79
C LEU A 132 4.72 -0.45 17.51
N ALA A 133 4.43 -1.51 16.75
CA ALA A 133 4.51 -2.89 17.21
C ALA A 133 5.42 -3.71 16.29
N HIS A 134 6.29 -4.53 16.88
CA HIS A 134 7.18 -5.42 16.13
C HIS A 134 7.33 -6.80 16.80
N ALA A 135 7.01 -7.86 16.05
CA ALA A 135 7.30 -9.24 16.40
C ALA A 135 7.24 -10.15 15.16
N PRO A 136 7.89 -11.32 15.15
CA PRO A 136 7.77 -12.27 14.04
C PRO A 136 6.32 -12.65 13.70
N LEU A 137 5.49 -12.85 14.71
CA LEU A 137 4.06 -13.11 14.56
C LEU A 137 3.22 -12.08 15.30
N ILE A 138 2.26 -11.46 14.60
CA ILE A 138 1.29 -10.54 15.21
C ILE A 138 -0.13 -10.99 14.85
N ASP A 139 -0.90 -11.38 15.86
CA ASP A 139 -2.31 -11.72 15.73
C ASP A 139 -3.15 -10.56 16.30
N VAL A 140 -4.07 -10.05 15.47
CA VAL A 140 -4.92 -8.91 15.81
C VAL A 140 -6.37 -9.34 15.67
N ASP A 141 -7.19 -9.05 16.68
CA ASP A 141 -8.61 -9.39 16.70
C ASP A 141 -9.44 -8.15 17.08
N ASP A 142 -10.29 -7.68 16.15
CA ASP A 142 -11.22 -6.55 16.36
C ASP A 142 -10.58 -5.27 16.97
N ALA A 143 -9.36 -4.91 16.54
CA ALA A 143 -8.54 -3.85 17.16
C ALA A 143 -8.25 -2.66 16.22
N VAL A 144 -7.67 -1.58 16.77
CA VAL A 144 -7.28 -0.37 16.01
C VAL A 144 -5.77 -0.12 16.10
N LEU A 145 -5.08 -0.23 14.97
CA LEU A 145 -3.65 -0.08 14.81
C LEU A 145 -3.34 1.33 14.27
N ARG A 146 -3.15 2.30 15.15
CA ARG A 146 -2.92 3.70 14.76
C ARG A 146 -1.52 3.94 14.24
N GLY A 147 -0.56 3.20 14.79
CA GLY A 147 0.84 3.28 14.44
C GLY A 147 1.25 2.34 13.31
N VAL A 148 2.55 2.01 13.33
CA VAL A 148 3.18 1.06 12.42
C VAL A 148 3.17 -0.33 13.05
N VAL A 149 2.72 -1.35 12.32
CA VAL A 149 2.81 -2.74 12.76
C VAL A 149 3.67 -3.51 11.78
N VAL A 150 4.73 -4.12 12.29
CA VAL A 150 5.71 -4.86 11.50
C VAL A 150 5.82 -6.27 12.04
N GLY A 151 5.65 -7.26 11.18
CA GLY A 151 5.99 -8.64 11.52
C GLY A 151 6.25 -9.47 10.29
N ASP A 152 6.89 -10.63 10.46
CA ASP A 152 7.07 -11.57 9.36
C ASP A 152 5.70 -12.06 8.88
N THR A 153 4.80 -12.31 9.82
CA THR A 153 3.39 -12.59 9.57
C THR A 153 2.50 -11.72 10.45
N VAL A 154 1.57 -10.99 9.83
CA VAL A 154 0.54 -10.23 10.54
C VAL A 154 -0.82 -10.75 10.12
N ARG A 155 -1.65 -11.15 11.09
CA ARG A 155 -3.00 -11.66 10.86
C ARG A 155 -4.01 -10.77 11.53
N LEU A 156 -4.98 -10.30 10.75
CA LEU A 156 -6.09 -9.49 11.22
C LEU A 156 -7.37 -10.31 11.13
N ARG A 157 -7.94 -10.62 12.29
CA ARG A 157 -9.24 -11.25 12.51
C ARG A 157 -10.19 -10.16 13.01
N GLY A 158 -11.47 -10.26 12.64
CA GLY A 158 -12.44 -9.24 13.04
C GLY A 158 -12.29 -7.90 12.32
N ALA A 159 -13.25 -6.99 12.51
CA ALA A 159 -13.24 -5.67 11.90
C ALA A 159 -12.34 -4.71 12.69
N GLY A 160 -11.50 -3.95 11.99
CA GLY A 160 -10.49 -3.11 12.66
C GLY A 160 -9.96 -1.99 11.78
N GLY A 161 -9.30 -1.03 12.42
CA GLY A 161 -8.66 0.10 11.75
C GLY A 161 -7.14 -0.08 11.69
N PHE A 162 -6.50 0.43 10.63
CA PHE A 162 -5.04 0.43 10.52
C PHE A 162 -4.51 1.65 9.76
N ALA A 163 -3.25 2.02 10.01
CA ALA A 163 -2.52 3.03 9.25
C ALA A 163 -1.43 2.39 8.37
N CYS A 164 -0.46 1.73 8.99
CA CYS A 164 0.70 1.15 8.30
C CYS A 164 0.96 -0.28 8.76
N LEU A 165 0.91 -1.22 7.83
CA LEU A 165 1.15 -2.64 8.08
C LEU A 165 2.29 -3.13 7.19
N TYR A 166 3.19 -3.92 7.76
CA TYR A 166 4.32 -4.52 7.08
C TYR A 166 4.35 -6.01 7.42
N GLY A 167 4.33 -6.87 6.39
CA GLY A 167 4.53 -8.30 6.60
C GLY A 167 4.42 -9.16 5.35
N GLU A 168 4.96 -10.36 5.46
CA GLU A 168 5.08 -11.32 4.36
C GLU A 168 4.64 -12.73 4.80
N PRO A 169 3.34 -12.95 5.09
CA PRO A 169 2.20 -12.15 4.63
C PRO A 169 1.48 -11.30 5.68
N LEU A 170 0.80 -10.25 5.19
CA LEU A 170 -0.37 -9.62 5.81
C LEU A 170 -1.63 -10.40 5.40
N VAL A 171 -2.33 -10.98 6.36
CA VAL A 171 -3.53 -11.80 6.14
C VAL A 171 -4.73 -11.18 6.84
N PHE A 172 -5.78 -10.88 6.08
CA PHE A 172 -7.04 -10.36 6.61
C PHE A 172 -8.11 -11.44 6.50
N GLY A 173 -8.81 -11.73 7.60
CA GLY A 173 -9.87 -12.72 7.67
C GLY A 173 -9.38 -14.15 7.45
N ALA A 174 -10.16 -14.95 6.72
CA ALA A 174 -9.77 -16.30 6.34
C ALA A 174 -8.56 -16.27 5.40
N ALA A 175 -7.64 -17.24 5.56
CA ALA A 175 -6.51 -17.39 4.66
C ALA A 175 -7.01 -17.42 3.20
N PRO A 176 -6.50 -16.55 2.33
CA PRO A 176 -6.98 -16.47 0.95
C PRO A 176 -6.77 -17.82 0.26
N GLY A 177 -7.75 -18.25 -0.52
CA GLY A 177 -7.66 -19.50 -1.29
C GLY A 177 -6.44 -19.56 -2.22
N PRO A 178 -6.18 -20.72 -2.85
CA PRO A 178 -5.04 -20.91 -3.75
C PRO A 178 -4.95 -19.82 -4.82
N ARG A 179 -3.73 -19.48 -5.27
CA ARG A 179 -3.53 -18.39 -6.25
C ARG A 179 -4.39 -18.67 -7.49
N PRO A 180 -4.98 -17.65 -8.13
CA PRO A 180 -5.68 -17.85 -9.42
C PRO A 180 -4.76 -18.35 -10.54
N ALA A 181 -3.44 -18.20 -10.38
CA ALA A 181 -2.44 -18.79 -11.28
C ALA A 181 -2.19 -20.28 -11.02
N ASP A 182 -2.52 -20.78 -9.82
CA ASP A 182 -2.36 -22.20 -9.43
C ASP A 182 -3.64 -23.00 -9.70
N ALA A 183 -4.79 -22.34 -9.88
CA ALA A 183 -6.00 -22.95 -10.39
C ALA A 183 -5.81 -23.34 -11.88
N PRO A 184 -6.35 -24.48 -12.35
CA PRO A 184 -6.28 -24.86 -13.76
C PRO A 184 -6.86 -23.73 -14.62
N ALA A 185 -5.99 -23.02 -15.31
CA ALA A 185 -6.35 -21.83 -16.05
C ALA A 185 -7.34 -22.22 -17.16
N ALA A 186 -8.56 -21.70 -17.09
CA ALA A 186 -9.46 -21.72 -18.24
C ALA A 186 -8.70 -21.17 -19.47
N PRO A 187 -8.87 -21.75 -20.67
CA PRO A 187 -8.12 -21.34 -21.84
C PRO A 187 -8.32 -19.85 -22.10
N ARG A 188 -7.22 -19.09 -22.05
CA ARG A 188 -7.24 -17.64 -22.26
C ARG A 188 -6.89 -17.31 -23.70
N ARG A 189 -7.61 -16.35 -24.28
CA ARG A 189 -7.33 -15.86 -25.63
C ARG A 189 -6.27 -14.78 -25.60
N ALA A 190 -5.11 -15.03 -26.21
CA ALA A 190 -4.15 -13.96 -26.45
C ALA A 190 -4.74 -12.94 -27.44
N ILE A 191 -4.72 -11.65 -27.09
CA ILE A 191 -5.15 -10.58 -27.99
C ILE A 191 -4.04 -9.53 -28.13
N SER A 192 -3.94 -8.95 -29.33
CA SER A 192 -3.06 -7.80 -29.57
C SER A 192 -3.75 -6.53 -29.08
N LEU A 193 -3.07 -5.76 -28.22
CA LEU A 193 -3.54 -4.45 -27.78
C LEU A 193 -3.74 -3.50 -28.97
N THR A 194 -2.83 -3.49 -29.95
CA THR A 194 -2.98 -2.67 -31.16
C THR A 194 -4.28 -2.99 -31.91
N ARG A 195 -4.62 -4.28 -32.01
CA ARG A 195 -5.85 -4.72 -32.68
C ARG A 195 -7.09 -4.36 -31.85
N HIS A 196 -7.01 -4.57 -30.54
CA HIS A 196 -8.11 -4.26 -29.61
C HIS A 196 -8.43 -2.77 -29.59
N PHE A 197 -7.41 -1.93 -29.65
CA PHE A 197 -7.55 -0.47 -29.63
C PHE A 197 -7.74 0.14 -31.02
N ALA A 198 -7.85 -0.64 -32.09
CA ALA A 198 -7.94 -0.12 -33.46
C ALA A 198 -9.15 0.81 -33.67
N SER A 199 -10.24 0.60 -32.94
CA SER A 199 -11.43 1.46 -32.95
C SER A 199 -11.42 2.56 -31.89
N LEU A 200 -10.40 2.60 -31.03
CA LEU A 200 -10.26 3.60 -29.96
C LEU A 200 -9.22 4.65 -30.34
N PRO A 201 -9.40 5.91 -29.91
CA PRO A 201 -8.33 6.88 -29.98
C PRO A 201 -7.16 6.36 -29.15
N HIS A 202 -6.01 6.12 -29.78
CA HIS A 202 -4.81 5.72 -29.06
C HIS A 202 -3.55 6.21 -29.77
N ARG A 203 -2.47 6.35 -29.00
CA ARG A 203 -1.12 6.57 -29.53
C ARG A 203 -0.18 5.55 -28.92
N PHE A 204 0.71 4.98 -29.72
CA PHE A 204 1.78 4.12 -29.24
C PHE A 204 3.09 4.91 -29.24
N VAL A 205 3.63 5.19 -28.05
CA VAL A 205 4.82 6.05 -27.89
C VAL A 205 5.73 5.43 -26.82
N HIS A 206 7.02 5.31 -27.12
CA HIS A 206 8.04 4.74 -26.22
C HIS A 206 7.66 3.38 -25.58
N GLY A 207 7.03 2.49 -26.34
CA GLY A 207 6.64 1.16 -25.85
C GLY A 207 5.39 1.13 -24.96
N ARG A 208 4.57 2.20 -24.98
CA ARG A 208 3.38 2.35 -24.14
C ARG A 208 2.18 2.79 -24.98
N TYR A 209 1.00 2.33 -24.61
CA TYR A 209 -0.27 2.78 -25.18
C TYR A 209 -0.81 3.95 -24.38
N LEU A 210 -1.03 5.08 -25.04
CA LEU A 210 -1.68 6.27 -24.50
C LEU A 210 -3.13 6.27 -24.99
N LEU A 211 -4.08 6.17 -24.07
CA LEU A 211 -5.52 6.05 -24.35
C LEU A 211 -6.25 7.20 -23.64
N PRO A 212 -6.71 8.24 -24.35
CA PRO A 212 -7.41 9.39 -23.77
C PRO A 212 -8.91 9.10 -23.53
N CYS A 213 -9.24 7.87 -23.12
CA CYS A 213 -10.60 7.40 -22.94
C CYS A 213 -10.64 6.23 -21.96
N ASP A 214 -11.83 5.86 -21.52
CA ASP A 214 -12.04 4.66 -20.72
C ASP A 214 -11.74 3.41 -21.56
N VAL A 215 -11.12 2.42 -20.91
CA VAL A 215 -10.68 1.19 -21.56
C VAL A 215 -11.18 0.00 -20.78
N ARG A 216 -11.81 -0.94 -21.49
CA ARG A 216 -12.11 -2.27 -20.97
C ARG A 216 -11.32 -3.32 -21.74
N LEU A 217 -10.54 -4.10 -21.01
CA LEU A 217 -9.91 -5.31 -21.54
C LEU A 217 -10.89 -6.48 -21.42
N PRO A 218 -11.10 -7.29 -22.48
CA PRO A 218 -12.10 -8.34 -22.45
C PRO A 218 -11.77 -9.46 -21.46
N ALA A 219 -12.81 -10.09 -20.92
CA ALA A 219 -12.68 -11.25 -20.03
C ALA A 219 -11.92 -12.41 -20.70
N HIS A 220 -11.20 -13.18 -19.88
CA HIS A 220 -10.44 -14.37 -20.26
C HIS A 220 -9.44 -14.13 -21.40
N THR A 221 -8.86 -12.92 -21.46
CA THR A 221 -7.81 -12.58 -22.42
C THR A 221 -6.44 -12.48 -21.77
N VAL A 222 -5.39 -12.66 -22.57
CA VAL A 222 -4.01 -12.32 -22.17
C VAL A 222 -3.51 -11.20 -23.06
N VAL A 223 -3.03 -10.14 -22.44
CA VAL A 223 -2.46 -8.97 -23.11
C VAL A 223 -1.11 -8.62 -22.52
N GLN A 224 -0.25 -8.05 -23.37
CA GLN A 224 1.07 -7.58 -22.97
C GLN A 224 1.30 -6.15 -23.48
N GLY A 225 1.73 -5.28 -22.57
CA GLY A 225 2.05 -3.89 -22.87
C GLY A 225 1.76 -2.96 -21.70
N ASN A 226 2.42 -1.81 -21.69
CA ASN A 226 2.20 -0.77 -20.69
C ASN A 226 1.07 0.15 -21.15
N LEU A 227 0.15 0.49 -20.23
CA LEU A 227 -1.03 1.30 -20.52
C LEU A 227 -0.99 2.61 -19.73
N ILE A 228 -1.23 3.72 -20.41
CA ILE A 228 -1.49 5.03 -19.83
C ILE A 228 -2.89 5.42 -20.29
N VAL A 229 -3.85 5.41 -19.38
CA VAL A 229 -5.27 5.61 -19.64
C VAL A 229 -5.72 6.92 -18.98
N GLU A 230 -6.10 7.93 -19.74
CA GLU A 230 -6.66 9.19 -19.19
C GLU A 230 -8.16 9.00 -18.87
N GLY A 231 -8.46 7.98 -18.06
CA GLY A 231 -9.81 7.49 -17.76
C GLY A 231 -9.78 6.26 -16.86
N ALA A 232 -10.88 5.50 -16.85
CA ALA A 232 -10.99 4.24 -16.14
C ALA A 232 -10.45 3.07 -16.99
N LEU A 233 -9.61 2.22 -16.37
CA LEU A 233 -9.21 0.93 -16.92
C LEU A 233 -9.93 -0.19 -16.17
N VAL A 234 -10.65 -1.04 -16.90
CA VAL A 234 -11.25 -2.26 -16.35
C VAL A 234 -10.62 -3.50 -16.99
N LEU A 235 -10.04 -4.36 -16.16
CA LEU A 235 -9.62 -5.71 -16.55
C LEU A 235 -10.80 -6.65 -16.33
N GLY A 236 -11.37 -7.16 -17.42
CA GLY A 236 -12.47 -8.10 -17.36
C GLY A 236 -12.13 -9.39 -16.60
N GLU A 237 -13.15 -10.13 -16.19
CA GLU A 237 -13.00 -11.40 -15.45
C GLU A 237 -11.94 -12.33 -16.07
N GLY A 238 -11.01 -12.82 -15.24
CA GLY A 238 -9.96 -13.75 -15.69
C GLY A 238 -8.95 -13.17 -16.69
N CYS A 239 -8.99 -11.87 -17.00
CA CYS A 239 -8.04 -11.19 -17.87
C CYS A 239 -6.64 -11.16 -17.24
N VAL A 240 -5.60 -11.32 -18.05
CA VAL A 240 -4.20 -11.21 -17.63
C VAL A 240 -3.53 -10.10 -18.39
N LEU A 241 -3.07 -9.08 -17.66
CA LEU A 241 -2.23 -8.01 -18.19
C LEU A 241 -0.79 -8.20 -17.74
N ARG A 242 0.14 -8.27 -18.69
CA ARG A 242 1.58 -8.22 -18.45
C ARG A 242 2.11 -6.85 -18.84
N GLY A 243 2.34 -5.99 -17.87
CA GLY A 243 2.77 -4.62 -18.05
C GLY A 243 2.22 -3.70 -16.97
N SER A 244 2.79 -2.51 -16.87
CA SER A 244 2.39 -1.51 -15.89
C SER A 244 1.25 -0.64 -16.40
N VAL A 245 0.44 -0.14 -15.47
CA VAL A 245 -0.73 0.71 -15.73
C VAL A 245 -0.58 2.03 -15.01
N LYS A 246 -0.87 3.12 -15.72
CA LYS A 246 -1.21 4.44 -15.15
C LYS A 246 -2.62 4.80 -15.61
N ALA A 247 -3.56 5.03 -14.69
CA ALA A 247 -4.93 5.41 -15.03
C ALA A 247 -5.52 6.44 -14.05
N HIS A 248 -6.71 6.96 -14.32
CA HIS A 248 -7.48 7.66 -13.28
C HIS A 248 -8.03 6.67 -12.26
N ARG A 249 -8.71 5.63 -12.75
CA ARG A 249 -9.24 4.52 -11.94
C ARG A 249 -8.86 3.19 -12.55
N VAL A 250 -8.54 2.21 -11.71
CA VAL A 250 -8.24 0.83 -12.14
C VAL A 250 -9.16 -0.14 -11.43
N GLU A 251 -9.80 -1.01 -12.19
CA GLU A 251 -10.69 -2.05 -11.68
C GLU A 251 -10.27 -3.41 -12.23
N LEU A 252 -10.02 -4.35 -11.32
CA LEU A 252 -9.77 -5.75 -11.63
C LEU A 252 -11.00 -6.55 -11.23
N GLU A 253 -11.68 -7.12 -12.22
CA GLU A 253 -12.79 -8.03 -11.98
C GLU A 253 -12.28 -9.39 -11.44
N ARG A 254 -13.22 -10.30 -11.15
CA ARG A 254 -12.90 -11.58 -10.53
C ARG A 254 -11.81 -12.32 -11.31
N HIS A 255 -10.87 -12.93 -10.60
CA HIS A 255 -9.79 -13.72 -11.21
C HIS A 255 -8.87 -12.95 -12.19
N ALA A 256 -9.01 -11.62 -12.32
CA ALA A 256 -8.12 -10.83 -13.15
C ALA A 256 -6.72 -10.74 -12.52
N LEU A 257 -5.69 -10.78 -13.36
CA LEU A 257 -4.30 -10.76 -12.98
C LEU A 257 -3.58 -9.61 -13.68
N LEU A 258 -2.83 -8.83 -12.92
CA LEU A 258 -1.97 -7.78 -13.45
C LEU A 258 -0.55 -8.03 -12.95
N HIS A 259 0.37 -8.28 -13.87
CA HIS A 259 1.81 -8.40 -13.59
C HIS A 259 2.50 -7.10 -14.00
N GLY A 260 2.82 -6.26 -13.02
CA GLY A 260 3.32 -4.91 -13.24
C GLY A 260 2.82 -3.93 -12.19
N ALA A 261 3.36 -2.72 -12.24
CA ALA A 261 2.99 -1.65 -11.30
C ALA A 261 1.66 -0.99 -11.71
N VAL A 262 0.88 -0.57 -10.72
CA VAL A 262 -0.39 0.13 -10.89
C VAL A 262 -0.34 1.49 -10.21
N PHE A 263 -0.53 2.54 -10.99
CA PHE A 263 -0.64 3.91 -10.51
C PHE A 263 -2.00 4.47 -10.91
N ALA A 264 -2.89 4.66 -9.94
CA ALA A 264 -4.20 5.28 -10.16
C ALA A 264 -4.25 6.66 -9.49
N ARG A 265 -4.79 7.65 -10.21
CA ARG A 265 -5.03 8.98 -9.63
C ARG A 265 -6.10 8.94 -8.54
N ASP A 266 -7.15 8.15 -8.76
CA ASP A 266 -8.34 8.03 -7.92
C ASP A 266 -8.33 6.64 -7.27
N ASP A 267 -9.13 5.71 -7.78
CA ASP A 267 -9.39 4.45 -7.08
C ASP A 267 -8.73 3.23 -7.75
N VAL A 268 -8.37 2.25 -6.92
CA VAL A 268 -7.96 0.91 -7.34
C VAL A 268 -8.88 -0.11 -6.67
N LEU A 269 -9.66 -0.85 -7.46
CA LEU A 269 -10.66 -1.78 -6.97
C LEU A 269 -10.31 -3.20 -7.41
N LEU A 270 -10.16 -4.10 -6.44
CA LEU A 270 -9.82 -5.51 -6.68
C LEU A 270 -10.97 -6.40 -6.22
N ALA A 271 -11.58 -7.10 -7.17
CA ALA A 271 -12.63 -8.06 -6.89
C ALA A 271 -12.05 -9.41 -6.41
N HIS A 272 -12.95 -10.33 -6.06
CA HIS A 272 -12.60 -11.64 -5.52
C HIS A 272 -11.64 -12.41 -6.40
N ALA A 273 -10.60 -12.97 -5.76
CA ALA A 273 -9.54 -13.73 -6.38
C ALA A 273 -8.82 -12.99 -7.52
N SER A 274 -8.88 -11.65 -7.58
CA SER A 274 -7.98 -10.88 -8.44
C SER A 274 -6.61 -10.70 -7.78
N CYS A 275 -5.57 -10.47 -8.57
CA CYS A 275 -4.21 -10.32 -8.09
C CYS A 275 -3.45 -9.21 -8.83
N ILE A 276 -2.73 -8.38 -8.08
CA ILE A 276 -1.71 -7.50 -8.63
C ILE A 276 -0.34 -8.00 -8.14
N ASP A 277 0.54 -8.28 -9.08
CA ASP A 277 1.91 -8.73 -8.85
C ASP A 277 2.86 -7.58 -9.21
N GLY A 278 2.87 -6.57 -8.33
CA GLY A 278 3.61 -5.33 -8.49
C GLY A 278 3.13 -4.23 -7.53
N VAL A 279 3.87 -3.12 -7.50
CA VAL A 279 3.60 -1.96 -6.65
C VAL A 279 2.23 -1.35 -6.99
N VAL A 280 1.48 -0.96 -5.96
CA VAL A 280 0.16 -0.32 -6.11
C VAL A 280 0.18 1.06 -5.44
N SER A 281 -0.21 2.10 -6.18
CA SER A 281 -0.41 3.44 -5.64
C SER A 281 -1.74 4.01 -6.12
N ALA A 282 -2.61 4.38 -5.19
CA ALA A 282 -3.91 4.99 -5.46
C ALA A 282 -4.01 6.36 -4.76
N GLY A 283 -4.38 7.42 -5.48
CA GLY A 283 -4.58 8.74 -4.85
C GLY A 283 -5.87 8.86 -4.03
N GLY A 284 -6.81 7.93 -4.22
CA GLY A 284 -8.09 7.79 -3.52
C GLY A 284 -8.18 6.46 -2.77
N LEU A 285 -9.17 5.63 -3.11
CA LEU A 285 -9.47 4.38 -2.41
C LEU A 285 -8.76 3.18 -3.05
N LEU A 286 -8.06 2.39 -2.24
CA LEU A 286 -7.68 1.02 -2.56
C LEU A 286 -8.65 0.05 -1.86
N ARG A 287 -9.49 -0.64 -2.64
CA ARG A 287 -10.44 -1.63 -2.13
C ARG A 287 -10.03 -3.05 -2.51
N LEU A 288 -9.88 -3.92 -1.52
CA LEU A 288 -9.62 -5.35 -1.72
C LEU A 288 -10.83 -6.15 -1.25
N THR A 289 -11.49 -6.88 -2.16
CA THR A 289 -12.60 -7.77 -1.81
C THR A 289 -12.19 -9.20 -2.14
N GLY A 290 -11.59 -9.93 -1.19
CA GLY A 290 -11.10 -11.29 -1.47
C GLY A 290 -9.90 -11.33 -2.42
N ALA A 291 -9.08 -10.29 -2.45
CA ALA A 291 -8.02 -10.10 -3.45
C ALA A 291 -6.60 -10.28 -2.89
N ARG A 292 -5.61 -10.27 -3.78
CA ARG A 292 -4.19 -10.38 -3.43
C ARG A 292 -3.34 -9.28 -4.04
N ILE A 293 -2.36 -8.81 -3.28
CA ILE A 293 -1.29 -7.93 -3.78
C ILE A 293 0.06 -8.56 -3.39
N GLY A 294 0.96 -8.66 -4.36
CA GLY A 294 2.27 -9.31 -4.20
C GLY A 294 2.18 -10.83 -4.08
N VAL A 295 3.35 -11.45 -3.89
CA VAL A 295 3.51 -12.89 -3.71
C VAL A 295 4.63 -13.20 -2.73
N ALA A 296 4.62 -14.40 -2.16
CA ALA A 296 5.71 -14.87 -1.30
C ALA A 296 7.06 -14.85 -2.06
N GLY A 297 8.10 -14.40 -1.38
CA GLY A 297 9.45 -14.16 -1.90
C GLY A 297 9.61 -12.90 -2.74
N HIS A 298 8.51 -12.20 -3.05
CA HIS A 298 8.53 -10.95 -3.83
C HIS A 298 7.51 -9.96 -3.22
N PRO A 299 7.80 -9.42 -2.03
CA PRO A 299 6.95 -8.43 -1.39
C PRO A 299 6.87 -7.17 -2.25
N VAL A 300 5.72 -6.50 -2.21
CA VAL A 300 5.45 -5.26 -2.93
C VAL A 300 4.81 -4.24 -2.01
N SER A 301 5.04 -2.96 -2.30
CA SER A 301 4.40 -1.88 -1.56
C SER A 301 3.04 -1.51 -2.19
N ALA A 302 2.03 -1.38 -1.34
CA ALA A 302 0.70 -0.88 -1.69
C ALA A 302 0.35 0.34 -0.82
N CYS A 303 0.04 1.48 -1.44
CA CYS A 303 -0.37 2.68 -0.71
C CYS A 303 -1.59 3.34 -1.32
N ALA A 304 -2.44 3.89 -0.45
CA ALA A 304 -3.61 4.66 -0.87
C ALA A 304 -4.00 5.72 0.16
N ARG A 305 -4.78 6.72 -0.26
CA ARG A 305 -5.35 7.67 0.70
C ARG A 305 -6.23 6.93 1.70
N ASP A 306 -7.12 6.09 1.19
CA ASP A 306 -7.94 5.21 2.01
C ASP A 306 -7.78 3.76 1.55
N VAL A 307 -7.75 2.83 2.50
CA VAL A 307 -7.71 1.40 2.22
C VAL A 307 -8.94 0.74 2.85
N SER A 308 -9.66 -0.05 2.07
CA SER A 308 -10.83 -0.81 2.54
C SER A 308 -10.70 -2.26 2.14
N ILE A 309 -10.61 -3.14 3.14
CA ILE A 309 -10.54 -4.58 2.95
C ILE A 309 -11.87 -5.17 3.35
N ILE A 310 -12.42 -6.01 2.48
CA ILE A 310 -13.73 -6.62 2.64
C ILE A 310 -13.56 -8.15 2.66
N ASN A 311 -14.01 -8.75 3.75
CA ASN A 311 -14.04 -10.20 4.05
C ASN A 311 -12.67 -10.83 4.26
N HIS A 312 -11.87 -10.91 3.21
CA HIS A 312 -10.53 -11.47 3.27
C HIS A 312 -9.61 -10.82 2.24
N ALA A 313 -8.31 -10.80 2.50
CA ALA A 313 -7.29 -10.36 1.54
C ALA A 313 -5.91 -10.88 1.96
N CYS A 314 -4.98 -10.94 1.00
CA CYS A 314 -3.56 -11.11 1.28
C CYS A 314 -2.78 -9.94 0.70
N VAL A 315 -1.85 -9.39 1.47
CA VAL A 315 -0.80 -8.52 0.93
C VAL A 315 0.53 -9.11 1.35
N HIS A 316 1.47 -9.19 0.41
CA HIS A 316 2.86 -9.54 0.70
C HIS A 316 3.68 -8.25 0.58
N GLY A 317 4.21 -7.75 1.70
CA GLY A 317 4.94 -6.48 1.77
C GLY A 317 4.20 -5.42 2.57
N ASP A 318 4.16 -4.21 2.02
CA ASP A 318 3.71 -3.02 2.77
C ASP A 318 2.29 -2.65 2.37
N LEU A 319 1.47 -2.29 3.35
CA LEU A 319 0.16 -1.72 3.14
C LEU A 319 0.00 -0.44 3.95
N VAL A 320 -0.08 0.70 3.26
CA VAL A 320 -0.12 2.03 3.87
C VAL A 320 -1.40 2.76 3.49
N ALA A 321 -2.16 3.20 4.50
CA ALA A 321 -3.32 4.06 4.39
C ALA A 321 -3.01 5.45 4.95
N TRP A 322 -2.90 6.46 4.10
CA TRP A 322 -2.49 7.81 4.52
C TRP A 322 -3.52 8.54 5.38
N ARG A 323 -4.81 8.21 5.21
CA ARG A 323 -5.92 8.83 5.94
C ARG A 323 -6.68 7.81 6.77
N SER A 324 -7.14 6.72 6.15
CA SER A 324 -7.90 5.69 6.87
C SER A 324 -7.76 4.31 6.23
N GLY A 325 -7.36 3.31 7.02
CA GLY A 325 -7.39 1.91 6.65
C GLY A 325 -8.44 1.18 7.49
N TRP A 326 -9.30 0.40 6.85
CA TRP A 326 -10.33 -0.39 7.51
C TRP A 326 -10.40 -1.81 6.95
N PHE A 327 -10.51 -2.77 7.86
CA PHE A 327 -10.90 -4.13 7.56
C PHE A 327 -12.33 -4.37 8.02
N HIS A 328 -13.17 -4.86 7.12
CA HIS A 328 -14.59 -5.18 7.35
C HIS A 328 -14.81 -6.68 7.16
N THR A 329 -15.39 -7.33 8.17
CA THR A 329 -15.87 -8.70 8.06
C THR A 329 -17.33 -8.70 7.59
N SER A 330 -17.67 -9.44 6.52
CA SER A 330 -19.08 -9.77 6.27
C SER A 330 -19.53 -10.73 7.35
N ARG A 331 -20.54 -10.32 8.13
CA ARG A 331 -21.32 -11.23 8.97
C ARG A 331 -22.07 -12.25 8.11
#